data_AF-U2G0I2-F1
#
_entry.id   AF-U2G0I2-F1
#
_cell.length_a   1.000
_cell.length_b   1.000
_cell.length_c   1.000
_cell.angle_alpha   90.00
_cell.angle_beta   90.00
_cell.angle_gamma   90.00
#
_symmetry.space_group_name_H-M   'P 1'
#
loop_
_entity.id
_entity.type
_entity.pdbx_description
1 polymer ?
#
loop_
_entity_poly.entity_id
_entity_poly.type
_entity_poly.pdbx_seq_one_letter_code
_entity_poly.pdbx_strand_id
1 'polypeptide(L)'
;MVASRAARGVGPVRIRAELAAVQIDDAAIERALAETETDWKALAEAVRAKRFGVEQPEDFPAKAKQMRFLQRRGFDMDMLNAAFDD
;
A
#
# COMPACT_ATOMS: atom_id res chain seq x y z
N MET A 1 -7.23 -13.19 -4.86
CA MET A 1 -7.94 -11.97 -4.42
C MET A 1 -7.00 -10.89 -3.88
N VAL A 2 -6.12 -11.23 -2.94
CA VAL A 2 -5.12 -10.30 -2.37
C VAL A 2 -3.95 -10.08 -3.34
N ALA A 3 -3.29 -11.14 -3.82
CA ALA A 3 -2.18 -11.04 -4.79
C ALA A 3 -2.50 -10.19 -6.03
N SER A 4 -3.69 -10.36 -6.62
CA SER A 4 -4.14 -9.56 -7.78
C SER A 4 -4.37 -8.08 -7.46
N ARG A 5 -4.71 -7.73 -6.20
CA ARG A 5 -4.80 -6.34 -5.74
C ARG A 5 -3.41 -5.77 -5.44
N ALA A 6 -2.55 -6.55 -4.78
CA ALA A 6 -1.15 -6.20 -4.54
C ALA A 6 -0.40 -5.91 -5.86
N ALA A 7 -0.57 -6.76 -6.87
CA ALA A 7 0.00 -6.56 -8.21
C ALA A 7 -0.47 -5.26 -8.90
N ARG A 8 -1.61 -4.70 -8.50
CA ARG A 8 -2.13 -3.41 -8.98
C ARG A 8 -1.68 -2.22 -8.11
N GLY A 9 -0.81 -2.45 -7.13
CA GLY A 9 -0.33 -1.44 -6.20
C GLY A 9 -1.39 -0.98 -5.21
N VAL A 10 -2.23 -1.91 -4.75
CA VAL A 10 -3.22 -1.67 -3.69
C VAL A 10 -2.67 -2.25 -2.39
N GLY A 11 -2.61 -1.42 -1.35
CA GLY A 11 -2.12 -1.78 -0.02
C GLY A 11 -3.17 -2.48 0.85
N PRO A 12 -2.73 -3.10 1.95
CA PRO A 12 -3.53 -4.06 2.71
C PRO A 12 -4.77 -3.44 3.36
N VAL A 13 -4.72 -2.17 3.76
CA VAL A 13 -5.86 -1.47 4.37
C VAL A 13 -7.04 -1.41 3.39
N ARG A 14 -6.75 -1.07 2.13
CA ARG A 14 -7.78 -1.00 1.09
C ARG A 14 -8.24 -2.38 0.65
N ILE A 15 -7.33 -3.36 0.58
CA ILE A 15 -7.70 -4.75 0.29
C ILE A 15 -8.70 -5.26 1.33
N ARG A 16 -8.43 -5.05 2.62
CA ARG A 16 -9.34 -5.42 3.71
C ARG A 16 -10.72 -4.78 3.53
N ALA A 17 -10.77 -3.47 3.31
CA ALA A 17 -12.02 -2.75 3.11
C ALA A 17 -12.82 -3.27 1.89
N GLU A 18 -12.14 -3.54 0.77
CA GLU A 18 -12.78 -4.07 -0.44
C GLU A 18 -13.33 -5.49 -0.26
N LEU A 19 -12.65 -6.34 0.52
CA LEU A 19 -13.11 -7.71 0.79
C LEU A 19 -14.23 -7.74 1.83
N ALA A 20 -14.13 -6.91 2.87
CA ALA A 20 -15.20 -6.76 3.87
C ALA A 20 -16.49 -6.22 3.25
N ALA A 21 -16.40 -5.29 2.29
CA ALA A 21 -17.55 -4.74 1.57
C ALA A 21 -18.35 -5.79 0.77
N VAL A 22 -17.72 -6.91 0.41
CA VAL A 22 -18.38 -8.06 -0.24
C VAL A 22 -18.67 -9.20 0.75
N GLN A 23 -18.72 -8.87 2.05
CA GLN A 23 -19.09 -9.77 3.16
C GLN A 23 -18.20 -11.00 3.30
N ILE A 24 -16.92 -10.88 2.94
CA ILE A 24 -15.92 -11.89 3.28
C ILE A 24 -15.59 -11.73 4.77
N ASP A 25 -15.57 -12.86 5.46
CA ASP A 25 -15.23 -12.95 6.89
C ASP A 25 -13.84 -12.36 7.20
N ASP A 26 -13.74 -11.59 8.28
CA ASP A 26 -12.50 -10.90 8.67
C ASP A 26 -11.35 -11.89 8.93
N ALA A 27 -11.62 -13.04 9.54
CA ALA A 27 -10.58 -14.05 9.76
C ALA A 27 -10.10 -14.65 8.43
N ALA A 28 -10.99 -14.82 7.44
CA ALA A 28 -10.60 -15.21 6.09
C ALA A 28 -9.75 -14.14 5.39
N ILE A 29 -10.04 -12.86 5.59
CA ILE A 29 -9.25 -11.75 5.05
C ILE A 29 -7.84 -11.73 5.66
N GLU A 30 -7.73 -11.81 6.98
CA GLU A 30 -6.42 -11.78 7.66
C GLU A 30 -5.57 -12.98 7.26
N ARG A 31 -6.16 -14.19 7.16
CA ARG A 31 -5.45 -15.36 6.63
C ARG A 31 -4.93 -15.11 5.21
N ALA A 32 -5.78 -14.62 4.32
CA ALA A 32 -5.39 -14.36 2.94
C ALA A 32 -4.29 -13.29 2.84
N LEU A 33 -4.33 -12.25 3.68
CA LEU A 33 -3.28 -11.22 3.76
C LEU A 33 -1.94 -11.82 4.22
N ALA A 34 -1.97 -12.69 5.24
CA ALA A 34 -0.78 -13.37 5.75
C ALA A 34 -0.19 -14.36 4.72
N GLU A 35 -1.03 -15.13 4.03
CA GLU A 35 -0.61 -16.13 3.02
C GLU A 35 -0.02 -15.51 1.75
N THR A 36 -0.25 -14.22 1.48
CA THR A 36 0.23 -13.60 0.22
C THR A 36 1.74 -13.28 0.26
N GLU A 37 2.42 -13.47 1.41
CA GLU A 37 3.87 -13.23 1.62
C GLU A 37 4.39 -11.93 0.95
N THR A 38 3.52 -10.92 0.86
CA THR A 38 3.82 -9.69 0.15
C THR A 38 4.60 -8.76 1.05
N ASP A 39 5.76 -8.30 0.58
CA ASP A 39 6.44 -7.18 1.20
C ASP A 39 5.68 -5.88 0.87
N TRP A 40 4.81 -5.48 1.78
CA TRP A 40 3.98 -4.29 1.63
C TRP A 40 4.78 -2.99 1.65
N LYS A 41 5.96 -2.98 2.30
CA LYS A 41 6.85 -1.81 2.34
C LYS A 41 7.52 -1.63 0.97
N ALA A 42 8.12 -2.71 0.45
CA ALA A 42 8.70 -2.69 -0.89
C ALA A 42 7.65 -2.37 -1.97
N LEU A 43 6.42 -2.87 -1.82
CA LEU A 43 5.34 -2.53 -2.74
C LEU A 43 4.96 -1.04 -2.67
N ALA A 44 4.89 -0.44 -1.47
CA ALA A 44 4.59 0.98 -1.30
C ALA A 44 5.64 1.86 -1.98
N GLU A 45 6.92 1.51 -1.81
CA GLU A 45 8.05 2.16 -2.47
C GLU A 45 7.95 2.04 -4.00
N ALA A 46 7.75 0.84 -4.54
CA ALA A 46 7.61 0.62 -5.97
C ALA A 46 6.42 1.39 -6.56
N VAL A 47 5.30 1.47 -5.83
CA VAL A 47 4.12 2.24 -6.25
C VAL A 47 4.37 3.75 -6.23
N ARG A 48 5.11 4.25 -5.23
CA ARG A 48 5.58 5.65 -5.17
C ARG A 48 6.47 5.95 -6.38
N ALA A 49 7.52 5.15 -6.55
CA ALA A 49 8.55 5.34 -7.58
C ALA A 49 7.95 5.28 -8.99
N LYS A 50 7.03 4.35 -9.24
CA LYS A 50 6.31 4.25 -10.52
C LYS A 50 5.51 5.50 -10.87
N ARG A 51 5.03 6.26 -9.88
CA ARG A 51 4.19 7.46 -10.09
C ARG A 51 4.98 8.76 -10.09
N PHE A 52 6.00 8.87 -9.24
CA PHE A 52 6.70 10.14 -8.96
C PHE A 52 8.19 10.12 -9.32
N GLY A 53 8.74 8.98 -9.74
CA GLY A 53 10.17 8.79 -9.92
C GLY A 53 10.85 8.20 -8.68
N VAL A 54 12.05 7.67 -8.88
CA VAL A 54 12.85 7.05 -7.80
C VAL A 54 13.40 8.07 -6.81
N GLU A 55 13.50 9.34 -7.23
CA GLU A 55 13.99 10.43 -6.39
C GLU A 55 13.02 10.72 -5.24
N GLN A 56 13.61 11.08 -4.10
CA GLN A 56 12.85 11.54 -2.94
C GLN A 56 12.34 12.97 -3.16
N PRO A 57 11.19 13.36 -2.57
CA PRO A 57 10.69 14.72 -2.67
C PRO A 57 11.62 15.71 -1.95
N GLU A 58 11.94 16.83 -2.61
CA GLU A 58 12.82 17.89 -2.07
C GLU A 58 12.13 18.77 -1.01
N ASP A 59 10.80 18.83 -1.02
CA ASP A 59 10.01 19.70 -0.14
C ASP A 59 8.86 18.97 0.58
N PHE A 60 8.41 19.58 1.69
CA PHE A 60 7.29 19.06 2.48
C PHE A 60 5.98 18.96 1.68
N PRO A 61 5.59 19.94 0.85
CA PRO A 61 4.38 19.82 0.01
C PRO A 61 4.40 18.60 -0.92
N ALA A 62 5.53 18.32 -1.57
CA ALA A 62 5.72 17.16 -2.43
C ALA A 62 5.64 15.86 -1.64
N LYS A 63 6.33 15.76 -0.49
CA LYS A 63 6.24 14.60 0.39
C LYS A 63 4.81 14.33 0.83
N ALA A 64 4.09 15.35 1.29
CA ALA A 64 2.70 15.23 1.70
C ALA A 64 1.77 14.80 0.54
N LYS A 65 2.03 15.26 -0.69
CA LYS A 65 1.30 14.82 -1.89
C LYS A 65 1.52 13.33 -2.18
N GLN A 66 2.76 12.86 -2.09
CA GLN A 66 3.11 11.46 -2.31
C GLN A 66 2.54 10.56 -1.20
N MET A 67 2.61 10.97 0.06
CA MET A 67 1.98 10.26 1.20
C MET A 67 0.47 10.11 1.02
N ARG A 68 -0.25 11.19 0.67
CA ARG A 68 -1.70 11.13 0.39
C ARG A 68 -2.03 10.22 -0.80
N PHE A 69 -1.13 10.08 -1.77
CA PHE A 69 -1.31 9.13 -2.85
C PHE A 69 -1.23 7.68 -2.33
N LEU A 70 -0.20 7.34 -1.55
CA LEU A 70 -0.04 6.00 -0.98
C LEU A 70 -1.16 5.64 0.02
N GLN A 71 -1.59 6.57 0.87
CA GLN A 71 -2.75 6.37 1.77
C GLN A 71 -4.02 6.02 0.99
N ARG A 72 -4.30 6.74 -0.12
CA ARG A 72 -5.46 6.43 -0.99
C ARG A 72 -5.33 5.09 -1.69
N ARG A 73 -4.12 4.56 -1.83
CA ARG A 73 -3.87 3.20 -2.31
C ARG A 73 -3.97 2.14 -1.22
N GLY A 74 -4.12 2.51 0.05
CA GLY A 74 -4.37 1.60 1.15
C GLY A 74 -3.12 1.14 1.88
N PHE A 75 -2.03 1.89 1.77
CA PHE A 75 -0.84 1.70 2.60
C PHE A 75 -1.00 2.46 3.92
N ASP A 76 -0.57 1.86 5.02
CA ASP A 76 -0.59 2.50 6.33
C ASP A 76 0.64 3.37 6.56
N MET A 77 0.71 4.02 7.72
CA MET A 77 1.77 4.98 8.02
C MET A 77 3.17 4.35 8.08
N ASP A 78 3.28 3.10 8.55
CA ASP A 78 4.57 2.39 8.61
C ASP A 78 5.10 2.08 7.20
N MET A 79 4.22 1.61 6.31
CA MET A 79 4.56 1.39 4.89
C MET A 79 4.85 2.69 4.15
N LEU A 80 4.15 3.77 4.51
CA LEU A 80 4.43 5.10 3.98
C LEU A 80 5.83 5.57 4.36
N ASN A 81 6.19 5.50 5.64
CA ASN A 81 7.51 5.92 6.11
C ASN A 81 8.61 5.12 5.42
N ALA A 82 8.46 3.80 5.36
CA ALA A 82 9.41 2.94 4.65
C ALA A 82 9.58 3.31 3.17
N ALA A 83 8.52 3.82 2.50
CA ALA A 83 8.63 4.28 1.12
C ALA A 83 9.41 5.60 0.95
N PHE A 84 9.78 6.30 2.03
CA PHE A 84 10.61 7.51 2.03
C PHE A 84 11.90 7.35 2.83
N ASP A 85 12.13 6.19 3.44
CA ASP A 85 13.36 5.87 4.15
C ASP A 85 14.27 5.12 3.16
N ASP A 86 15.50 5.62 2.97
CA ASP A 86 16.53 5.01 2.12
C ASP A 86 17.24 3.83 2.83
#